data_AF-A0A640TEL8-F1
#
_entry.id   AF-A0A640TEL8-F1
#
_cell.length_a   1.000
_cell.length_b   1.000
_cell.length_c   1.000
_cell.angle_alpha   90.00
_cell.angle_beta   90.00
_cell.angle_gamma   90.00
#
_symmetry.space_group_name_H-M   'P 1'
#
loop_
_entity.id
_entity.type
_entity.pdbx_description
1 polymer ?
#
loop_
_entity_poly.entity_id
_entity_poly.type
_entity_poly.pdbx_seq_one_letter_code
_entity_poly.pdbx_strand_id
1 'polypeptide(L)'
;MTTRLELGTRVFHGGQIWARTLPGGTGVIVRVEGPDLHGDYEYLVRTGADFSRQPGPDNPETDERWWSSRHTRRAYEEPER
;
A
#
# COMPACT_ATOMS: atom_id res chain seq x y z
N MET A 1 14.05 4.16 12.31
CA MET A 1 13.85 4.95 11.08
C MET A 1 13.28 4.04 10.02
N THR A 2 12.11 4.38 9.49
CA THR A 2 11.48 3.58 8.43
C THR A 2 12.18 3.89 7.12
N THR A 3 12.63 2.87 6.39
CA THR A 3 13.20 3.07 5.05
C THR A 3 12.12 3.63 4.14
N ARG A 4 12.39 4.77 3.50
CA ARG A 4 11.48 5.41 2.56
C ARG A 4 11.18 4.46 1.39
N LEU A 5 9.90 4.35 1.03
CA LEU A 5 9.45 3.69 -0.20
C LEU A 5 9.32 4.71 -1.33
N GLU A 6 9.60 4.27 -2.55
CA GLU A 6 9.63 5.14 -3.73
C GLU A 6 8.27 5.22 -4.42
N LEU A 7 8.06 6.29 -5.19
CA LEU A 7 6.92 6.40 -6.11
C LEU A 7 6.88 5.20 -7.07
N GLY A 8 5.69 4.71 -7.38
CA GLY A 8 5.50 3.52 -8.21
C GLY A 8 5.71 2.20 -7.47
N THR A 9 6.18 2.22 -6.21
CA THR A 9 6.31 0.99 -5.41
C THR A 9 4.93 0.40 -5.16
N ARG A 10 4.77 -0.90 -5.46
CA ARG A 10 3.58 -1.66 -5.07
C ARG A 10 3.68 -2.04 -3.60
N VAL A 11 2.62 -1.79 -2.84
CA VAL A 11 2.60 -1.91 -1.38
C VAL A 11 1.32 -2.54 -0.88
N PHE A 12 1.35 -3.09 0.33
CA PHE A 12 0.16 -3.48 1.09
C PHE A 12 0.15 -2.79 2.46
N HIS A 13 -1.05 -2.66 3.04
CA HIS A 13 -1.22 -2.09 4.37
C HIS A 13 -1.25 -3.22 5.43
N GLY A 14 -0.25 -3.28 6.30
CA GLY A 14 -0.09 -4.33 7.30
C GLY A 14 -1.23 -4.42 8.33
N GLY A 15 -1.94 -3.31 8.59
CA GLY A 15 -3.14 -3.30 9.43
C GLY A 15 -4.41 -3.82 8.75
N GLN A 16 -4.39 -4.03 7.43
CA GLN A 16 -5.55 -4.52 6.67
C GLN A 16 -5.39 -6.02 6.39
N ILE A 17 -5.68 -6.83 7.40
CA ILE A 17 -5.52 -8.29 7.37
C ILE A 17 -6.25 -8.92 6.17
N TRP A 18 -7.44 -8.43 5.85
CA TRP A 18 -8.26 -8.91 4.72
C TRP A 18 -7.58 -8.67 3.36
N ALA A 19 -6.85 -7.57 3.20
CA ALA A 19 -6.14 -7.23 1.97
C ALA A 19 -4.89 -8.13 1.79
N ARG A 20 -4.27 -8.58 2.88
CA ARG A 20 -3.16 -9.54 2.82
C ARG A 20 -3.58 -10.93 2.36
N THR A 21 -4.84 -11.33 2.62
CA THR A 21 -5.35 -12.67 2.33
C THR A 21 -6.07 -12.78 0.98
N LEU A 22 -6.51 -11.66 0.40
CA LEU A 22 -7.10 -11.64 -0.93
C LEU A 22 -5.99 -11.45 -1.99
N PRO A 23 -6.03 -12.19 -3.12
CA PRO A 23 -5.13 -11.93 -4.23
C PRO A 23 -5.25 -10.47 -4.69
N GLY A 24 -4.22 -9.68 -4.37
CA GLY A 24 -4.07 -8.31 -4.86
C GLY A 24 -4.57 -7.19 -3.96
N GLY A 25 -4.69 -7.40 -2.63
CA GLY A 25 -4.87 -6.31 -1.64
C GLY A 25 -3.64 -5.40 -1.51
N THR A 26 -3.26 -4.80 -2.64
CA THR A 26 -2.10 -3.96 -2.86
C THR A 26 -2.53 -2.64 -3.49
N GLY A 27 -1.67 -1.63 -3.38
CA GLY A 27 -1.79 -0.37 -4.08
C GLY A 27 -0.43 0.12 -4.56
N VAL A 28 -0.41 1.24 -5.27
CA VAL A 28 0.81 1.86 -5.77
C VAL A 28 1.00 3.22 -5.13
N ILE A 29 2.21 3.52 -4.66
CA ILE A 29 2.53 4.85 -4.12
C ILE A 29 2.53 5.86 -5.26
N VAL A 30 1.66 6.87 -5.17
CA VAL A 30 1.57 7.98 -6.13
C VAL A 30 2.06 9.31 -5.57
N ARG A 31 2.22 9.42 -4.23
CA ARG A 31 2.85 10.56 -3.55
C ARG A 31 3.54 10.12 -2.27
N VAL A 32 4.61 10.83 -1.89
CA VAL A 32 5.33 10.66 -0.63
C VAL A 32 5.42 12.00 0.10
N GLU A 33 5.14 12.01 1.40
CA GLU A 33 5.34 13.15 2.29
C GLU A 33 6.20 12.78 3.49
N GLY A 34 6.96 13.76 3.99
CA GLY A 34 7.88 13.61 5.12
C GLY A 34 9.37 13.53 4.73
N PRO A 35 10.23 13.06 5.66
CA PRO A 35 9.84 12.54 6.97
C PRO A 35 9.28 13.61 7.90
N ASP A 36 8.41 13.23 8.82
CA ASP A 36 8.00 14.06 9.95
C ASP A 36 9.14 14.21 10.99
N LEU A 37 8.86 14.90 12.11
CA LEU A 37 9.84 15.11 13.19
C LEU A 37 10.30 13.80 13.87
N HIS A 38 9.59 12.69 13.65
CA HIS A 38 9.90 11.37 14.20
C HIS A 38 10.57 10.43 13.18
N GLY A 39 10.75 10.88 11.93
CA GLY A 39 11.38 10.09 10.88
C GLY A 39 10.42 9.18 10.12
N ASP A 40 9.11 9.40 10.22
CA ASP A 40 8.07 8.64 9.52
C ASP A 40 7.58 9.35 8.27
N TYR A 41 7.11 8.58 7.28
CA TYR A 41 6.59 9.08 6.01
C TYR A 41 5.10 8.79 5.88
N GLU A 42 4.39 9.63 5.14
CA GLU A 42 3.03 9.37 4.69
C GLU A 42 3.03 9.12 3.18
N TYR A 43 2.30 8.11 2.74
CA TYR A 43 2.23 7.68 1.35
C TYR A 43 0.81 7.83 0.84
N LEU A 44 0.60 8.58 -0.24
CA LEU A 44 -0.67 8.50 -0.97
C LEU A 44 -0.59 7.25 -1.84
N VAL A 45 -1.44 6.29 -1.54
CA VAL A 45 -1.50 5.01 -2.22
C VAL A 45 -2.77 4.98 -3.06
N ARG A 46 -2.60 4.76 -4.36
CA ARG A 46 -3.71 4.46 -5.27
C ARG A 46 -3.93 2.96 -5.26
N THR A 47 -5.07 2.54 -4.75
CA THR A 47 -5.47 1.14 -4.72
C THR A 47 -6.16 0.79 -6.03
N GLY A 48 -5.98 -0.44 -6.54
CA GLY A 48 -6.66 -0.91 -7.75
C GLY A 48 -7.91 -1.73 -7.43
N ALA A 49 -8.56 -2.26 -8.48
CA ALA A 49 -9.71 -3.17 -8.35
C ALA A 49 -9.41 -4.42 -7.50
N ASP A 50 -8.13 -4.74 -7.35
CA ASP A 50 -7.57 -5.83 -6.57
C ASP A 50 -7.59 -5.56 -5.04
N PHE A 51 -7.72 -4.30 -4.63
CA PHE A 51 -7.82 -3.88 -3.24
C PHE A 51 -9.24 -3.88 -2.67
N SER A 52 -10.24 -4.27 -3.46
CA SER A 52 -11.63 -4.31 -2.99
C SER A 52 -11.92 -5.57 -2.16
N ARG A 53 -12.88 -5.46 -1.23
CA ARG A 53 -13.50 -6.64 -0.60
C ARG A 53 -14.32 -7.47 -1.59
N GLN A 54 -14.63 -6.92 -2.76
CA GLN A 54 -15.28 -7.58 -3.88
C GLN A 54 -14.48 -7.26 -5.16
N PRO A 55 -13.38 -7.97 -5.42
CA PRO A 55 -12.53 -7.70 -6.58
C PRO A 55 -13.27 -8.02 -7.88
N GLY A 56 -13.18 -7.14 -8.87
CA GLY A 56 -13.80 -7.34 -10.19
C GLY A 56 -13.85 -6.07 -11.04
N PRO A 57 -14.15 -6.18 -12.35
CA PRO A 57 -14.22 -5.05 -13.28
C PRO A 57 -15.33 -4.04 -12.90
N ASP A 58 -16.34 -4.49 -12.15
CA ASP A 58 -17.45 -3.67 -11.67
C ASP A 58 -17.10 -2.87 -10.40
N ASN A 59 -15.93 -3.13 -9.81
CA ASN A 59 -15.38 -2.31 -8.74
C ASN A 59 -14.06 -1.67 -9.21
N PRO A 60 -14.14 -0.58 -9.99
CA PRO A 60 -12.96 0.09 -10.49
C PRO A 60 -12.22 0.89 -9.42
N GLU A 61 -12.55 0.75 -8.11
CA GLU A 61 -12.14 1.60 -6.98
C GLU A 61 -10.65 1.97 -7.06
N THR A 62 -10.41 3.05 -7.80
CA THR A 62 -9.16 3.79 -7.86
C THR A 62 -9.26 4.83 -6.77
N ASP A 63 -9.29 4.32 -5.54
CA ASP A 63 -9.32 5.16 -4.35
C ASP A 63 -7.88 5.54 -3.99
N GLU A 64 -7.71 6.77 -3.54
CA GLU A 64 -6.43 7.30 -3.09
C GLU A 64 -6.51 7.49 -1.58
N ARG A 65 -5.65 6.77 -0.85
CA ARG A 65 -5.63 6.79 0.61
C ARG A 65 -4.23 7.09 1.12
N TRP A 66 -4.16 7.93 2.14
CA TRP A 66 -2.92 8.18 2.87
C TRP A 66 -2.65 7.02 3.83
N TRP A 67 -1.48 6.40 3.68
CA TRP A 67 -0.99 5.33 4.54
C TRP A 67 0.31 5.74 5.20
N SER A 68 0.39 5.52 6.51
CA SER A 68 1.61 5.74 7.28
C SER A 68 2.67 4.70 6.94
N SER A 69 3.94 5.13 6.95
CA SER A 69 5.11 4.25 6.76
C SER A 69 5.19 3.14 7.81
N ARG A 70 4.61 3.34 9.00
CA ARG A 70 4.58 2.32 10.07
C ARG A 70 3.82 1.05 9.67
N HIS A 71 2.86 1.17 8.76
CA HIS A 71 2.01 0.06 8.33
C HIS A 71 2.10 -0.21 6.83
N THR A 72 2.93 0.50 6.08
CA THR A 72 3.07 0.32 4.63
C THR A 72 4.31 -0.54 4.33
N ARG A 73 4.12 -1.65 3.62
CA ARG A 73 5.21 -2.57 3.25
C ARG A 73 5.14 -2.88 1.76
N ARG A 74 6.28 -3.24 1.15
CA ARG A 74 6.32 -3.66 -0.25
C ARG A 74 5.44 -4.89 -0.46
N ALA A 75 4.61 -4.87 -1.48
CA ALA A 75 3.99 -6.07 -2.00
C ALA A 75 5.08 -6.85 -2.75
N TYR A 76 5.13 -8.17 -2.54
CA TYR A 76 6.20 -9.06 -2.98
C TYR A 76 7.54 -8.82 -2.25
N GLU A 77 7.68 -9.40 -1.06
CA GLU A 77 8.94 -10.10 -0.77
C GLU A 77 8.76 -11.47 -1.43
N GLU A 78 9.68 -11.88 -2.31
CA GLU A 78 9.72 -13.27 -2.78
C GLU A 78 9.59 -14.18 -1.54
N PRO A 79 8.80 -15.28 -1.59
CA PRO A 79 8.89 -16.24 -0.52
C PRO A 79 10.35 -16.69 -0.44
N GLU A 80 11.00 -16.47 0.71
CA GLU A 80 12.27 -17.12 1.01
C GLU A 80 12.06 -18.61 0.75
N ARG A 81 12.79 -19.11 -0.24
CA ARG A 81 12.67 -20.48 -0.74
C ARG A 81 13.38 -21.45 0.19
#